data_AF-A0A9W7GF06-F1
#
_entry.id   AF-A0A9W7GF06-F1
#
_cell.length_a   1.000
_cell.length_b   1.000
_cell.length_c   1.000
_cell.angle_alpha   90.00
_cell.angle_beta   90.00
_cell.angle_gamma   90.00
#
_symmetry.space_group_name_H-M   'P 1'
#
loop_
_entity.id
_entity.type
_entity.pdbx_description
1 polymer ?
#
loop_
_entity_poly.entity_id
_entity_poly.type
_entity_poly.pdbx_seq_one_letter_code
_entity_poly.pdbx_strand_id
1 'polypeptide(L)'
;MLTKLLLLSSFPLATIAESPCSVPLSTRTSWQEAVVSQTISSHSVTRGSLTFSPAGTISNPSGTYGGHVFPTQILATSTCDCLSGSTCTYAGPPPKFSNPSVEGPCINTYSAKSSSALVTIGCMPPSPVQYWSYQTNLFSTYTSENEVLFPEVSPLPTINHLTMGAEPGTPYVIVTTGDKDLADDITEALVNAGAPPQSIHLDGISHPSLKVDGQTPDVLEAVVRINNKDFPPDLTAYIEASPTEQLALFLDPIDPPTEVNLLPASPLRKRSVEPDPGAPDYSSSLDSLSSLISKKLASSGYVMSYSGEMPESMDFGYDDADTNACCIDGYMESDTYWHSMVHFSTSDCLYRAHGAYSDPSGIWNDGNLSFVGNTLSVDYDVIGEKADVQSYSTFSCSEDNEVLIGYSCDDQCSEDVCKVSPLSAIPYLEGCISIPSNDKLSVEFGCSDDGVAVERSFLGSDCTGIKISEKSVETCNNSTSHFEGELWAGGIAKDTTVSFVIGVRTNKLGYSSFHNVYLPDFSSYNDPDDQANFGEESLEGSAEQWGWEEDDDLFVAEFSRECTGDEKFCKEINVASGDTLIVMSRQYLDTRTLTGPDKDDIAPHRVLIFDKKQ
;
A
#
# COMPACT_ATOMS: atom_id res chain seq x y z
N MET A 1 60.92 -13.25 -43.18
CA MET A 1 60.57 -11.96 -42.57
C MET A 1 59.15 -11.63 -42.99
N LEU A 2 58.17 -11.98 -42.15
CA LEU A 2 56.74 -11.82 -42.45
C LEU A 2 56.17 -10.83 -41.43
N THR A 3 55.74 -9.67 -41.93
CA THR A 3 55.10 -8.60 -41.16
C THR A 3 53.63 -8.97 -40.96
N LYS A 4 53.18 -9.17 -39.72
CA LYS A 4 51.76 -9.31 -39.38
C LYS A 4 51.17 -7.91 -39.14
N LEU A 5 50.27 -7.52 -40.03
CA LEU A 5 49.40 -6.35 -39.92
C LEU A 5 48.27 -6.71 -38.92
N LEU A 6 48.20 -6.03 -37.77
CA LEU A 6 47.04 -6.09 -36.88
C LEU A 6 46.03 -5.04 -37.35
N LEU A 7 44.83 -5.50 -37.73
CA LEU A 7 43.64 -4.66 -37.88
C LEU A 7 43.14 -4.29 -36.47
N LEU A 8 43.22 -3.00 -36.14
CA LEU A 8 42.51 -2.41 -35.01
C LEU A 8 41.02 -2.35 -35.35
N SER A 9 40.22 -3.17 -34.67
CA SER A 9 38.77 -3.06 -34.66
C SER A 9 38.37 -1.76 -33.96
N SER A 10 37.68 -0.90 -34.68
CA SER A 10 37.00 0.29 -34.17
C SER A 10 35.99 -0.13 -33.10
N PHE A 11 36.23 0.27 -31.85
CA PHE A 11 35.22 0.25 -30.80
C PHE A 11 34.07 1.18 -31.20
N PRO A 12 32.81 0.79 -31.05
CA PRO A 12 31.70 1.72 -31.21
C PRO A 12 31.89 2.84 -30.18
N LEU A 13 31.99 4.08 -30.66
CA LEU A 13 31.83 5.26 -29.81
C LEU A 13 30.48 5.10 -29.13
N ALA A 14 30.47 4.95 -27.81
CA ALA A 14 29.27 5.06 -27.01
C ALA A 14 28.63 6.40 -27.40
N THR A 15 27.44 6.32 -28.00
CA THR A 15 26.58 7.48 -28.21
C THR A 15 26.45 8.16 -26.85
N ILE A 16 26.93 9.40 -26.79
CA ILE A 16 26.76 10.29 -25.63
C ILE A 16 25.26 10.26 -25.37
N ALA A 17 24.85 9.62 -24.27
CA ALA A 17 23.48 9.65 -23.82
C ALA A 17 23.08 11.12 -23.78
N GLU A 18 22.03 11.50 -24.51
CA GLU A 18 21.46 12.84 -24.40
C GLU A 18 21.25 13.13 -22.93
N SER A 19 21.59 14.35 -22.51
CA SER A 19 21.49 14.74 -21.11
C SER A 19 20.10 14.37 -20.59
N PRO A 20 19.98 13.74 -19.41
CA PRO A 20 18.69 13.31 -18.87
C PRO A 20 17.74 14.50 -18.59
N CYS A 21 18.25 15.72 -18.71
CA CYS A 21 17.50 16.95 -18.58
C CYS A 21 17.56 17.81 -19.84
N SER A 22 16.43 18.42 -20.19
CA SER A 22 16.32 19.46 -21.21
C SER A 22 17.11 20.73 -20.87
N VAL A 23 17.45 20.94 -19.59
CA VAL A 23 18.26 22.05 -19.10
C VAL A 23 19.61 21.54 -18.55
N PRO A 24 20.76 22.05 -19.03
CA PRO A 24 22.07 21.61 -18.57
C PRO A 24 22.27 21.79 -17.05
N LEU A 25 23.03 20.87 -16.43
CA LEU A 25 23.37 20.95 -15.00
C LEU A 25 23.96 22.32 -14.61
N SER A 26 24.81 22.92 -15.45
CA SER A 26 25.39 24.25 -15.19
C SER A 26 24.34 25.35 -15.04
N THR A 27 23.25 25.30 -15.80
CA THR A 27 22.12 26.23 -15.67
C THR A 27 21.37 25.98 -14.36
N ARG A 28 21.11 24.72 -14.00
CA ARG A 28 20.43 24.36 -12.75
C ARG A 28 21.27 24.70 -11.50
N THR A 29 22.60 24.54 -11.58
CA THR A 29 23.53 25.03 -10.57
C THR A 29 23.48 26.57 -10.46
N SER A 30 23.31 27.29 -11.58
CA SER A 30 23.16 28.75 -11.51
C SER A 30 21.88 29.20 -10.81
N TRP A 31 20.79 28.43 -10.94
CA TRP A 31 19.56 28.64 -10.17
C TRP A 31 19.79 28.40 -8.67
N GLN A 32 20.48 27.30 -8.33
CA GLN A 32 20.88 27.00 -6.96
C GLN A 32 21.70 28.15 -6.35
N GLU A 33 22.71 28.65 -7.06
CA GLU A 33 23.58 29.74 -6.59
C GLU A 33 22.84 31.08 -6.46
N ALA A 34 21.79 31.31 -7.26
CA ALA A 34 20.92 32.48 -7.09
C ALA A 34 20.15 32.43 -5.77
N VAL A 35 19.59 31.26 -5.43
CA VAL A 35 18.92 31.04 -4.13
C VAL A 35 19.89 31.25 -2.98
N VAL A 36 21.11 30.69 -3.07
CA VAL A 36 22.14 30.89 -2.05
C VAL A 36 22.48 32.37 -1.90
N SER A 37 22.72 33.08 -2.99
CA SER A 37 23.06 34.50 -2.96
C SER A 37 21.97 35.36 -2.33
N GLN A 38 20.70 35.02 -2.55
CA GLN A 38 19.55 35.71 -1.96
C GLN A 38 19.43 35.47 -0.45
N THR A 39 19.76 34.27 0.03
CA THR A 39 19.40 33.82 1.38
C THR A 39 20.57 33.74 2.37
N ILE A 40 21.83 33.75 1.90
CA ILE A 40 23.03 33.51 2.73
C ILE A 40 23.23 34.54 3.87
N SER A 41 22.65 35.73 3.77
CA SER A 41 22.72 36.74 4.83
C SER A 41 21.80 36.45 6.02
N SER A 42 20.76 35.64 5.84
CA SER A 42 19.75 35.33 6.86
C SER A 42 19.67 33.83 7.19
N HIS A 43 20.18 32.97 6.32
CA HIS A 43 20.12 31.51 6.46
C HIS A 43 21.51 30.89 6.34
N SER A 44 21.74 29.87 7.16
CA SER A 44 22.79 28.90 6.91
C SER A 44 22.36 28.01 5.75
N VAL A 45 23.30 27.65 4.89
CA VAL A 45 23.03 26.93 3.64
C VAL A 45 23.80 25.62 3.66
N THR A 46 23.06 24.51 3.55
CA THR A 46 23.62 23.17 3.36
C THR A 46 23.26 22.66 1.96
N ARG A 47 24.28 22.34 1.15
CA ARG A 47 24.08 21.77 -0.19
C ARG A 47 23.98 20.25 -0.09
N GLY A 48 23.03 19.67 -0.80
CA GLY A 48 22.83 18.22 -0.91
C GLY A 48 22.41 17.81 -2.31
N SER A 49 21.89 16.60 -2.42
CA SER A 49 21.33 16.05 -3.64
C SER A 49 20.12 15.17 -3.36
N LEU A 50 19.29 14.92 -4.38
CA LEU A 50 18.27 13.88 -4.34
C LEU A 50 18.87 12.58 -4.88
N THR A 51 18.97 11.58 -4.02
CA THR A 51 19.54 10.26 -4.35
C THR A 51 18.42 9.23 -4.41
N PHE A 52 18.38 8.43 -5.46
CA PHE A 52 17.46 7.30 -5.56
C PHE A 52 18.08 6.01 -5.04
N SER A 53 17.25 5.18 -4.41
CA SER A 53 17.53 3.77 -4.21
C SER A 53 17.65 3.05 -5.57
N PRO A 54 18.32 1.88 -5.64
CA PRO A 54 18.35 1.09 -6.87
C PRO A 54 16.95 0.84 -7.44
N ALA A 55 16.85 0.66 -8.76
CA ALA A 55 15.59 0.31 -9.40
C ALA A 55 15.00 -0.99 -8.83
N GLY A 56 13.68 -1.02 -8.61
CA GLY A 56 12.97 -2.21 -8.13
C GLY A 56 13.10 -2.46 -6.63
N THR A 57 13.56 -1.51 -5.82
CA THR A 57 13.53 -1.64 -4.35
C THR A 57 12.12 -1.59 -3.76
N ILE A 58 11.12 -1.21 -4.58
CA ILE A 58 9.70 -1.28 -4.25
C ILE A 58 9.08 -2.43 -5.05
N SER A 59 8.37 -3.35 -4.38
CA SER A 59 7.90 -4.60 -4.97
C SER A 59 6.57 -4.48 -5.74
N ASN A 60 5.70 -3.51 -5.48
CA ASN A 60 4.38 -3.48 -6.13
C ASN A 60 3.68 -2.09 -6.14
N PRO A 61 3.55 -1.42 -7.30
CA PRO A 61 4.25 -1.72 -8.56
C PRO A 61 5.76 -1.56 -8.38
N SER A 62 6.54 -2.19 -9.26
CA SER A 62 7.99 -2.04 -9.30
C SER A 62 8.38 -0.55 -9.35
N GLY A 63 9.24 -0.14 -8.43
CA GLY A 63 9.52 1.28 -8.20
C GLY A 63 10.86 1.54 -7.51
N THR A 64 11.18 2.82 -7.34
CA THR A 64 12.27 3.29 -6.46
C THR A 64 11.86 4.57 -5.72
N TYR A 65 12.41 4.74 -4.51
CA TYR A 65 12.30 5.96 -3.72
C TYR A 65 13.58 6.78 -3.80
N GLY A 66 13.42 8.10 -3.78
CA GLY A 66 14.45 9.09 -3.71
C GLY A 66 14.38 9.87 -2.41
N GLY A 67 15.52 10.02 -1.75
CA GLY A 67 15.67 10.79 -0.53
C GLY A 67 16.72 11.89 -0.68
N HIS A 68 16.59 12.95 0.12
CA HIS A 68 17.54 14.06 0.12
C HIS A 68 18.77 13.71 0.96
N VAL A 69 19.95 13.63 0.33
CA VAL A 69 21.20 13.30 1.00
C VAL A 69 22.06 14.55 1.12
N PHE A 70 22.49 14.85 2.35
CA PHE A 70 23.35 15.97 2.66
C PHE A 70 24.72 15.48 3.17
N PRO A 71 25.85 16.13 2.80
CA PRO A 71 27.18 15.75 3.27
C PRO A 71 27.34 15.88 4.78
N THR A 72 26.58 16.79 5.39
CA THR A 72 26.48 16.99 6.83
C THR A 72 25.06 16.69 7.26
N GLN A 73 24.94 16.00 8.39
CA GLN A 73 23.65 15.74 9.03
C GLN A 73 22.96 17.07 9.32
N ILE A 74 21.74 17.24 8.80
CA ILE A 74 20.92 18.44 8.99
C ILE A 74 20.06 18.36 10.26
N LEU A 75 19.83 17.15 10.76
CA LEU A 75 19.28 16.92 12.09
C LEU A 75 20.35 17.02 13.17
N ALA A 76 19.96 17.50 14.36
CA ALA A 76 20.83 17.44 15.52
C ALA A 76 21.12 15.98 15.90
N THR A 77 22.35 15.69 16.35
CA THR A 77 22.75 14.33 16.76
C THR A 77 21.80 13.75 17.82
N SER A 78 21.33 14.55 18.78
CA SER A 78 20.38 14.11 19.81
C SER A 78 19.02 13.70 19.23
N THR A 79 18.51 14.41 18.23
CA THR A 79 17.29 14.04 17.51
C THR A 79 17.52 12.69 16.83
N CYS A 80 18.65 12.52 16.18
CA CYS A 80 18.98 11.29 15.50
C CYS A 80 19.19 10.08 16.40
N ASP A 81 19.86 10.25 17.54
CA ASP A 81 19.98 9.22 18.57
C ASP A 81 18.59 8.80 19.10
N CYS A 82 17.67 9.76 19.22
CA CYS A 82 16.28 9.51 19.63
C CYS A 82 15.51 8.72 18.58
N LEU A 83 15.52 9.17 17.32
CA LEU A 83 14.83 8.50 16.21
C LEU A 83 15.39 7.11 15.89
N SER A 84 16.66 6.87 16.25
CA SER A 84 17.31 5.55 16.14
C SER A 84 17.07 4.67 17.38
N GLY A 85 16.28 5.15 18.35
CA GLY A 85 15.87 4.38 19.53
C GLY A 85 16.97 4.24 20.58
N SER A 86 18.04 5.02 20.46
CA SER A 86 19.17 5.00 21.40
C SER A 86 18.86 5.80 22.67
N THR A 87 18.05 6.87 22.56
CA THR A 87 17.70 7.74 23.70
C THR A 87 16.20 7.88 23.95
N CYS A 88 15.35 7.47 23.01
CA CYS A 88 13.89 7.55 23.13
C CYS A 88 13.24 6.18 23.03
N THR A 89 12.06 6.05 23.63
CA THR A 89 11.14 4.93 23.42
C THR A 89 10.24 5.22 22.22
N TYR A 90 9.81 4.18 21.52
CA TYR A 90 8.86 4.32 20.43
C TYR A 90 7.43 4.06 20.93
N ALA A 91 6.50 4.95 20.56
CA ALA A 91 5.07 4.79 20.82
C ALA A 91 4.37 3.86 19.79
N GLY A 92 5.14 3.27 18.87
CA GLY A 92 4.69 2.36 17.81
C GLY A 92 5.88 1.70 17.11
N PRO A 93 5.65 0.80 16.14
CA PRO A 93 6.75 0.21 15.37
C PRO A 93 7.50 1.30 14.59
N PRO A 94 8.85 1.30 14.61
CA PRO A 94 9.62 2.22 13.78
C PRO A 94 9.51 1.83 12.30
N PRO A 95 9.68 2.79 11.39
CA PRO A 95 9.63 2.51 9.97
C PRO A 95 10.80 1.62 9.52
N LYS A 96 10.53 0.80 8.52
CA LYS A 96 11.52 -0.04 7.86
C LYS A 96 11.94 0.64 6.56
N PHE A 97 13.23 0.61 6.28
CA PHE A 97 13.80 1.23 5.09
C PHE A 97 14.22 0.17 4.09
N SER A 98 13.87 0.38 2.81
CA SER A 98 14.31 -0.50 1.73
C SER A 98 15.81 -0.35 1.49
N ASN A 99 16.34 0.86 1.73
CA ASN A 99 17.76 1.17 1.62
C ASN A 99 18.20 2.17 2.70
N PRO A 100 18.78 1.70 3.81
CA PRO A 100 19.23 2.56 4.91
C PRO A 100 20.29 3.62 4.56
N SER A 101 20.89 3.57 3.36
CA SER A 101 21.89 4.55 2.91
C SER A 101 21.28 5.75 2.19
N VAL A 102 20.01 5.65 1.79
CA VAL A 102 19.25 6.67 1.06
C VAL A 102 18.01 7.08 1.85
N GLU A 103 17.47 6.15 2.62
CA GLU A 103 16.30 6.28 3.47
C GLU A 103 16.72 6.05 4.92
N GLY A 104 16.19 6.82 5.87
CA GLY A 104 16.48 6.57 7.27
C GLY A 104 16.16 7.77 8.16
N PRO A 105 16.04 7.55 9.49
CA PRO A 105 15.69 8.62 10.42
C PRO A 105 16.68 9.78 10.45
N CYS A 106 17.89 9.59 9.91
CA CYS A 106 18.98 10.57 9.90
C CYS A 106 19.51 10.89 8.49
N ILE A 107 18.89 10.30 7.48
CA ILE A 107 19.30 10.36 6.08
C ILE A 107 18.01 10.56 5.30
N ASN A 108 17.80 11.72 4.67
CA ASN A 108 16.56 12.16 4.01
C ASN A 108 15.52 12.90 4.87
N THR A 109 15.70 12.92 6.19
CA THR A 109 14.84 13.62 7.14
C THR A 109 15.40 14.98 7.55
N TYR A 110 14.51 15.87 7.97
CA TYR A 110 14.87 17.21 8.41
C TYR A 110 13.88 17.76 9.42
N SER A 111 14.36 18.62 10.32
CA SER A 111 13.52 19.37 11.25
C SER A 111 13.40 20.78 10.67
N ALA A 112 12.31 21.06 9.98
CA ALA A 112 12.08 22.41 9.47
C ALA A 112 11.37 23.26 10.53
N LYS A 113 11.95 24.42 10.82
CA LYS A 113 11.21 25.55 11.40
C LYS A 113 10.29 26.12 10.32
N SER A 114 9.28 26.90 10.69
CA SER A 114 8.43 27.56 9.69
C SER A 114 9.24 28.44 8.73
N SER A 115 10.31 29.08 9.22
CA SER A 115 11.23 29.88 8.41
C SER A 115 12.41 29.10 7.81
N SER A 116 12.41 27.76 7.86
CA SER A 116 13.36 26.93 7.12
C SER A 116 12.82 26.66 5.71
N ALA A 117 13.71 26.27 4.79
CA ALA A 117 13.29 25.79 3.47
C ALA A 117 14.15 24.63 2.96
N LEU A 118 13.51 23.69 2.29
CA LEU A 118 14.15 22.69 1.44
C LEU A 118 13.87 23.06 -0.03
N VAL A 119 14.91 23.25 -0.82
CA VAL A 119 14.81 23.56 -2.24
C VAL A 119 15.38 22.42 -3.06
N THR A 120 14.53 21.74 -3.83
CA THR A 120 14.92 20.63 -4.69
C THR A 120 14.90 21.09 -6.15
N ILE A 121 16.04 21.00 -6.84
CA ILE A 121 16.20 21.43 -8.23
C ILE A 121 16.58 20.22 -9.06
N GLY A 122 15.71 19.86 -9.99
CA GLY A 122 15.80 18.59 -10.68
C GLY A 122 15.22 18.61 -12.08
N CYS A 123 15.09 17.42 -12.64
CA CYS A 123 14.38 17.21 -13.89
C CYS A 123 13.55 15.93 -13.80
N MET A 124 12.42 15.94 -14.48
CA MET A 124 11.57 14.76 -14.65
C MET A 124 12.37 13.63 -15.30
N PRO A 125 11.98 12.34 -15.09
CA PRO A 125 12.61 11.22 -15.78
C PRO A 125 12.74 11.44 -17.29
N PRO A 126 13.82 10.98 -17.94
CA PRO A 126 14.10 11.25 -19.35
C PRO A 126 13.19 10.47 -20.31
N SER A 127 12.51 9.45 -19.80
CA SER A 127 11.47 8.69 -20.48
C SER A 127 10.14 8.80 -19.71
N PRO A 128 9.00 8.62 -20.40
CA PRO A 128 7.71 8.47 -19.73
C PRO A 128 7.78 7.34 -18.70
N VAL A 129 7.34 7.62 -17.48
CA VAL A 129 7.18 6.65 -16.40
C VAL A 129 5.69 6.52 -16.08
N GLN A 130 5.28 5.38 -15.52
CA GLN A 130 3.90 5.22 -15.05
C GLN A 130 3.55 6.22 -13.95
N TYR A 131 4.49 6.49 -13.04
CA TYR A 131 4.28 7.49 -11.99
C TYR A 131 5.58 8.14 -11.53
N TRP A 132 5.53 9.46 -11.35
CA TRP A 132 6.53 10.25 -10.64
C TRP A 132 5.82 11.18 -9.66
N SER A 133 6.33 11.29 -8.44
CA SER A 133 5.84 12.22 -7.43
C SER A 133 6.90 12.68 -6.44
N TYR A 134 6.68 13.85 -5.86
CA TYR A 134 7.35 14.43 -4.71
C TYR A 134 6.35 14.61 -3.57
N GLN A 135 6.71 14.19 -2.37
CA GLN A 135 5.84 14.24 -1.20
C GLN A 135 6.63 14.61 0.04
N THR A 136 6.08 15.51 0.85
CA THR A 136 6.58 15.79 2.19
C THR A 136 5.70 15.09 3.23
N ASN A 137 6.32 14.26 4.06
CA ASN A 137 5.70 13.49 5.12
C ASN A 137 6.11 14.01 6.49
N LEU A 138 5.20 13.95 7.45
CA LEU A 138 5.52 13.94 8.88
C LEU A 138 6.13 12.57 9.19
N PHE A 139 7.46 12.51 9.21
CA PHE A 139 8.20 11.30 9.51
C PHE A 139 8.05 10.90 10.98
N SER A 140 8.22 11.86 11.89
CA SER A 140 8.04 11.59 13.32
C SER A 140 7.53 12.80 14.10
N THR A 141 6.69 12.53 15.10
CA THR A 141 6.26 13.51 16.12
C THR A 141 6.69 13.04 17.50
N TYR A 142 7.11 13.99 18.33
CA TYR A 142 7.36 13.75 19.76
C TYR A 142 6.02 13.76 20.52
N THR A 143 5.73 12.66 21.22
CA THR A 143 4.58 12.54 22.15
C THR A 143 4.98 12.96 23.56
N SER A 144 6.26 12.80 23.91
CA SER A 144 6.90 13.36 25.11
C SER A 144 8.39 13.63 24.85
N GLU A 145 9.13 14.16 25.84
CA GLU A 145 10.57 14.44 25.71
C GLU A 145 11.41 13.20 25.34
N ASN A 146 10.97 11.99 25.74
CA ASN A 146 11.70 10.73 25.53
C ASN A 146 10.89 9.71 24.73
N GLU A 147 9.80 10.12 24.08
CA GLU A 147 8.93 9.22 23.33
C GLU A 147 8.60 9.82 21.97
N VAL A 148 8.76 8.99 20.93
CA VAL A 148 8.53 9.37 19.53
C VAL A 148 7.55 8.41 18.86
N LEU A 149 6.70 8.97 18.01
CA LEU A 149 5.78 8.26 17.14
C LEU A 149 6.17 8.53 15.68
N PHE A 150 6.08 7.50 14.84
CA PHE A 150 6.35 7.58 13.40
C PHE A 150 5.04 7.41 12.63
N PRO A 151 4.27 8.50 12.43
CA PRO A 151 2.99 8.39 11.74
C PRO A 151 3.15 8.26 10.22
N GLU A 152 4.27 8.72 9.65
CA GLU A 152 4.58 8.74 8.20
C GLU A 152 3.46 9.31 7.33
N VAL A 153 2.64 10.22 7.88
CA VAL A 153 1.49 10.85 7.20
C VAL A 153 1.98 12.01 6.35
N SER A 154 1.42 12.19 5.15
CA SER A 154 1.62 13.43 4.43
C SER A 154 0.54 14.43 4.83
N PRO A 155 0.89 15.54 5.52
CA PRO A 155 -0.07 16.58 5.82
C PRO A 155 -0.38 17.46 4.59
N LEU A 156 0.28 17.20 3.45
CA LEU A 156 0.29 18.05 2.27
C LEU A 156 -0.07 17.26 1.00
N PRO A 157 -0.68 17.91 -0.01
CA PRO A 157 -0.88 17.27 -1.31
C PRO A 157 0.45 16.91 -1.95
N THR A 158 0.50 15.72 -2.55
CA THR A 158 1.62 15.29 -3.36
C THR A 158 1.77 16.16 -4.62
N ILE A 159 2.98 16.60 -4.92
CA ILE A 159 3.33 17.22 -6.21
C ILE A 159 3.73 16.09 -7.16
N ASN A 160 3.08 15.95 -8.31
CA ASN A 160 3.36 14.85 -9.24
C ASN A 160 3.48 15.31 -10.70
N HIS A 161 3.90 14.40 -11.57
CA HIS A 161 4.09 14.67 -12.99
C HIS A 161 2.82 15.18 -13.71
N LEU A 162 1.64 15.01 -13.12
CA LEU A 162 0.39 15.47 -13.71
C LEU A 162 0.11 16.92 -13.33
N THR A 163 0.52 17.33 -12.13
CA THR A 163 0.51 18.73 -11.69
C THR A 163 1.62 19.57 -12.31
N MET A 164 2.77 18.97 -12.60
CA MET A 164 3.96 19.66 -13.12
C MET A 164 4.07 19.64 -14.65
N GLY A 165 3.31 18.76 -15.30
CA GLY A 165 3.46 18.43 -16.72
C GLY A 165 4.26 17.13 -16.90
N ALA A 166 3.77 16.27 -17.79
CA ALA A 166 4.30 14.92 -18.00
C ALA A 166 5.40 14.86 -19.09
N GLU A 167 5.98 16.02 -19.46
CA GLU A 167 7.01 16.07 -20.49
C GLU A 167 8.33 15.50 -19.96
N PRO A 168 8.89 14.43 -20.56
CA PRO A 168 10.13 13.84 -20.07
C PRO A 168 11.31 14.81 -20.09
N GLY A 169 12.14 14.77 -19.04
CA GLY A 169 13.34 15.59 -18.93
C GLY A 169 13.10 17.09 -18.70
N THR A 170 11.86 17.56 -18.49
CA THR A 170 11.62 18.97 -18.13
C THR A 170 12.20 19.29 -16.75
N PRO A 171 12.71 20.51 -16.54
CA PRO A 171 13.23 20.89 -15.24
C PRO A 171 12.09 21.10 -14.24
N TYR A 172 12.41 20.95 -12.96
CA TYR A 172 11.56 21.36 -11.87
C TYR A 172 12.35 21.99 -10.73
N VAL A 173 11.67 22.84 -9.96
CA VAL A 173 12.12 23.36 -8.69
C VAL A 173 10.97 23.24 -7.69
N ILE A 174 11.20 22.55 -6.58
CA ILE A 174 10.22 22.43 -5.49
C ILE A 174 10.79 23.17 -4.28
N VAL A 175 10.00 24.08 -3.71
CA VAL A 175 10.35 24.87 -2.54
C VAL A 175 9.43 24.47 -1.40
N THR A 176 9.94 23.66 -0.48
CA THR A 176 9.23 23.23 0.72
C THR A 176 9.55 24.17 1.88
N THR A 177 8.58 24.94 2.35
CA THR A 177 8.77 25.94 3.43
C THR A 177 7.45 26.35 4.10
N GLY A 178 7.51 26.80 5.35
CA GLY A 178 6.36 27.37 6.05
C GLY A 178 6.25 28.88 5.89
N ASP A 179 7.26 29.55 5.33
CA ASP A 179 7.39 31.00 5.28
C ASP A 179 7.12 31.52 3.85
N LYS A 180 6.05 32.31 3.72
CA LYS A 180 5.63 32.91 2.45
C LYS A 180 6.65 33.91 1.93
N ASP A 181 7.23 34.72 2.79
CA ASP A 181 8.15 35.77 2.37
C ASP A 181 9.45 35.13 1.87
N LEU A 182 9.91 34.07 2.54
CA LEU A 182 11.03 33.24 2.08
C LEU A 182 10.71 32.54 0.75
N ALA A 183 9.51 31.98 0.59
CA ALA A 183 9.10 31.35 -0.67
C ALA A 183 9.08 32.34 -1.84
N ASP A 184 8.56 33.55 -1.62
CA ASP A 184 8.51 34.62 -2.62
C ASP A 184 9.93 35.07 -3.00
N ASP A 185 10.84 35.26 -2.02
CA ASP A 185 12.24 35.61 -2.24
C ASP A 185 13.01 34.55 -3.05
N ILE A 186 12.82 33.26 -2.71
CA ILE A 186 13.42 32.14 -3.43
C ILE A 186 12.89 32.10 -4.87
N THR A 187 11.58 32.25 -5.05
CA THR A 187 10.94 32.25 -6.37
C THR A 187 11.45 33.40 -7.23
N GLU A 188 11.55 34.61 -6.68
CA GLU A 188 12.11 35.77 -7.38
C GLU A 188 13.56 35.52 -7.81
N ALA A 189 14.40 34.98 -6.91
CA ALA A 189 15.79 34.65 -7.22
C ALA A 189 15.92 33.64 -8.36
N LEU A 190 15.09 32.59 -8.34
CA LEU A 190 15.04 31.56 -9.39
C LEU A 190 14.61 32.15 -10.75
N VAL A 191 13.54 32.93 -10.78
CA VAL A 191 13.04 33.57 -12.00
C VAL A 191 14.07 34.55 -12.57
N ASN A 192 14.73 35.35 -11.72
CA ASN A 192 15.80 36.26 -12.12
C ASN A 192 17.03 35.52 -12.68
N ALA A 193 17.28 34.29 -12.22
CA ALA A 193 18.32 33.40 -12.76
C ALA A 193 17.89 32.65 -14.04
N GLY A 194 16.66 32.88 -14.53
CA GLY A 194 16.14 32.30 -15.76
C GLY A 194 15.44 30.95 -15.60
N ALA A 195 15.07 30.56 -14.37
CA ALA A 195 14.19 29.42 -14.17
C ALA A 195 12.78 29.73 -14.73
N PRO A 196 12.18 28.85 -15.54
CA PRO A 196 10.81 29.06 -16.01
C PRO A 196 9.82 29.11 -14.83
N PRO A 197 8.99 30.15 -14.67
CA PRO A 197 8.07 30.26 -13.54
C PRO A 197 7.16 29.04 -13.34
N GLN A 198 6.74 28.40 -14.44
CA GLN A 198 5.90 27.21 -14.41
C GLN A 198 6.59 25.94 -13.91
N SER A 199 7.93 25.96 -13.80
CA SER A 199 8.72 24.85 -13.25
C SER A 199 8.94 24.98 -11.74
N ILE A 200 8.51 26.09 -11.14
CA ILE A 200 8.66 26.37 -9.71
C ILE A 200 7.35 26.02 -9.00
N HIS A 201 7.43 25.07 -8.09
CA HIS A 201 6.30 24.57 -7.30
C HIS A 201 6.58 24.83 -5.82
N LEU A 202 5.54 25.26 -5.09
CA LEU A 202 5.62 25.53 -3.66
C LEU A 202 4.95 24.40 -2.88
N ASP A 203 5.60 23.98 -1.80
CA ASP A 203 5.14 22.92 -0.90
C ASP A 203 5.10 23.47 0.54
N GLY A 204 3.92 23.95 0.96
CA GLY A 204 3.77 24.74 2.19
C GLY A 204 3.63 23.89 3.45
N ILE A 205 4.57 23.93 4.40
CA ILE A 205 4.54 23.09 5.64
C ILE A 205 3.85 23.75 6.84
N SER A 206 3.08 24.83 6.66
CA SER A 206 2.44 25.56 7.78
C SER A 206 1.11 24.94 8.27
N HIS A 207 0.91 23.63 8.07
CA HIS A 207 -0.32 22.96 8.45
C HIS A 207 -0.49 22.94 9.99
N PRO A 208 -1.68 23.22 10.56
CA PRO A 208 -1.88 23.28 12.02
C PRO A 208 -1.57 21.98 12.78
N SER A 209 -1.56 20.83 12.09
CA SER A 209 -1.19 19.55 12.70
C SER A 209 0.32 19.37 12.87
N LEU A 210 1.15 20.22 12.25
CA LEU A 210 2.60 20.16 12.32
C LEU A 210 3.14 21.09 13.40
N LYS A 211 4.03 20.56 14.24
CA LYS A 211 4.78 21.30 15.26
C LYS A 211 6.13 21.73 14.70
N VAL A 212 6.17 22.70 13.78
CA VAL A 212 7.43 23.15 13.16
C VAL A 212 8.26 24.12 14.03
N ASP A 213 7.62 24.90 14.90
CA ASP A 213 8.28 25.93 15.73
C ASP A 213 8.29 25.61 17.24
N GLY A 214 8.23 24.32 17.60
CA GLY A 214 8.24 23.84 18.98
C GLY A 214 9.64 23.69 19.59
N GLN A 215 9.70 23.41 20.90
CA GLN A 215 10.96 22.96 21.55
C GLN A 215 11.41 21.60 21.03
N THR A 216 10.45 20.74 20.70
CA THR A 216 10.63 19.44 20.05
C THR A 216 9.87 19.48 18.73
N PRO A 217 10.45 20.08 17.69
CA PRO A 217 9.79 20.19 16.41
C PRO A 217 9.57 18.80 15.79
N ASP A 218 8.52 18.70 14.99
CA ASP A 218 8.27 17.53 14.17
C ASP A 218 9.40 17.32 13.16
N VAL A 219 9.67 16.05 12.84
CA VAL A 219 10.66 15.68 11.84
C VAL A 219 9.91 15.33 10.57
N LEU A 220 10.31 15.97 9.49
CA LEU A 220 9.76 15.79 8.16
C LEU A 220 10.68 14.94 7.30
N GLU A 221 10.11 14.30 6.29
CA GLU A 221 10.82 13.57 5.25
C GLU A 221 10.27 14.02 3.90
N ALA A 222 11.15 14.38 2.97
CA ALA A 222 10.75 14.66 1.60
C ALA A 222 11.22 13.53 0.69
N VAL A 223 10.25 12.81 0.12
CA VAL A 223 10.46 11.61 -0.69
C VAL A 223 10.04 11.87 -2.13
N VAL A 224 10.84 11.37 -3.07
CA VAL A 224 10.46 11.28 -4.49
C VAL A 224 10.19 9.83 -4.85
N ARG A 225 9.06 9.54 -5.48
CA ARG A 225 8.70 8.19 -5.93
C ARG A 225 8.76 8.12 -7.45
N ILE A 226 9.32 7.02 -7.96
CA ILE A 226 9.24 6.65 -9.38
C ILE A 226 8.69 5.24 -9.46
N ASN A 227 7.54 5.07 -10.11
CA ASN A 227 7.02 3.76 -10.47
C ASN A 227 7.15 3.56 -11.97
N ASN A 228 7.69 2.40 -12.34
CA ASN A 228 7.65 1.93 -13.70
C ASN A 228 7.77 0.41 -13.72
N LYS A 229 6.91 -0.24 -14.50
CA LYS A 229 6.90 -1.70 -14.70
C LYS A 229 8.28 -2.24 -15.06
N ASP A 230 8.97 -1.55 -15.97
CA ASP A 230 10.33 -1.86 -16.39
C ASP A 230 11.24 -0.65 -16.14
N PHE A 231 12.50 -0.87 -15.79
CA PHE A 231 13.49 0.20 -15.68
C PHE A 231 14.42 0.18 -16.89
N PRO A 232 14.07 0.88 -17.99
CA PRO A 232 14.92 0.91 -19.17
C PRO A 232 16.29 1.55 -18.84
N PRO A 233 17.32 1.33 -19.69
CA PRO A 233 18.68 1.78 -19.40
C PRO A 233 18.83 3.28 -19.14
N ASP A 234 18.01 4.11 -19.79
CA ASP A 234 17.97 5.57 -19.59
C ASP A 234 17.38 5.96 -18.24
N LEU A 235 16.31 5.28 -17.79
CA LEU A 235 15.74 5.48 -16.45
C LEU A 235 16.70 4.99 -15.35
N THR A 236 17.38 3.87 -15.60
CA THR A 236 18.42 3.36 -14.70
C THR A 236 19.59 4.35 -14.61
N ALA A 237 20.07 4.86 -15.74
CA ALA A 237 21.12 5.88 -15.76
C ALA A 237 20.69 7.17 -15.07
N TYR A 238 19.42 7.56 -15.19
CA TYR A 238 18.85 8.71 -14.46
C TYR A 238 18.88 8.50 -12.94
N ILE A 239 18.51 7.30 -12.46
CA ILE A 239 18.57 6.91 -11.03
C ILE A 239 20.02 6.94 -10.54
N GLU A 240 20.95 6.33 -11.27
CA GLU A 240 22.37 6.26 -10.89
C GLU A 240 23.07 7.62 -10.91
N ALA A 241 22.68 8.52 -11.84
CA ALA A 241 23.25 9.86 -11.96
C ALA A 241 22.68 10.87 -10.96
N SER A 242 21.57 10.52 -10.27
CA SER A 242 20.82 11.46 -9.43
C SER A 242 21.66 12.14 -8.32
N PRO A 243 22.64 11.50 -7.67
CA PRO A 243 23.47 12.16 -6.65
C PRO A 243 24.24 13.40 -7.15
N THR A 244 24.48 13.48 -8.47
CA THR A 244 25.18 14.59 -9.12
C THR A 244 24.27 15.45 -10.00
N GLU A 245 23.16 14.89 -10.46
CA GLU A 245 22.25 15.54 -11.39
C GLU A 245 21.01 16.13 -10.73
N GLN A 246 20.65 15.77 -9.50
CA GLN A 246 19.48 16.28 -8.80
C GLN A 246 19.94 17.05 -7.56
N LEU A 247 19.79 18.37 -7.56
CA LEU A 247 20.39 19.25 -6.57
C LEU A 247 19.41 19.53 -5.42
N ALA A 248 19.94 19.70 -4.22
CA ALA A 248 19.15 20.11 -3.06
C ALA A 248 19.85 21.23 -2.26
N LEU A 249 19.06 22.10 -1.63
CA LEU A 249 19.49 23.06 -0.62
C LEU A 249 18.62 22.93 0.62
N PHE A 250 19.25 22.85 1.79
CA PHE A 250 18.57 23.09 3.05
C PHE A 250 18.99 24.46 3.59
N LEU A 251 17.99 25.30 3.85
CA LEU A 251 18.12 26.66 4.36
C LEU A 251 17.59 26.68 5.79
N ASP A 252 18.47 26.88 6.78
CA ASP A 252 18.09 27.00 8.19
C ASP A 252 18.37 28.43 8.68
N PRO A 253 17.38 29.14 9.25
CA PRO A 253 17.55 30.51 9.71
C PRO A 253 18.71 30.64 10.72
N ILE A 254 19.57 31.63 10.52
CA ILE A 254 20.64 31.98 11.48
C ILE A 254 20.02 32.52 12.76
N ASP A 255 19.05 33.42 12.61
CA ASP A 255 18.24 33.98 13.68
C ASP A 255 16.76 33.79 13.29
N PRO A 256 16.03 32.84 13.91
CA PRO A 256 14.63 32.60 13.56
C PRO A 256 13.79 33.86 13.86
N PRO A 257 12.98 34.33 12.90
CA PRO A 257 12.13 35.50 13.11
C PRO A 257 11.09 35.22 14.20
N THR A 258 10.67 36.28 14.91
CA THR A 258 9.67 36.17 15.99
C THR A 258 8.26 35.95 15.44
N GLU A 259 8.00 36.40 14.21
CA GLU A 259 6.75 36.20 13.48
C GLU A 259 7.11 35.79 12.05
N VAL A 260 6.42 34.76 11.55
CA VAL A 260 6.56 34.25 10.18
C VAL A 260 5.24 34.48 9.46
N ASN A 261 5.31 35.04 8.25
CA ASN A 261 4.17 35.12 7.36
C ASN A 261 3.93 33.70 6.80
N LEU A 262 2.99 32.96 7.38
CA LEU A 262 2.82 31.56 7.02
C LEU A 262 2.39 31.42 5.56
N LEU A 263 3.17 30.68 4.76
CA LEU A 263 2.74 30.16 3.48
C LEU A 263 1.71 29.09 3.78
N PRO A 264 0.39 29.33 3.61
CA PRO A 264 -0.62 28.37 4.00
C PRO A 264 -0.28 27.04 3.35
N ALA A 265 -0.29 25.97 4.15
CA ALA A 265 -0.32 24.63 3.59
C ALA A 265 -1.39 24.65 2.50
N SER A 266 -1.04 24.16 1.31
CA SER A 266 -2.01 23.97 0.24
C SER A 266 -3.21 23.32 0.90
N PRO A 267 -4.36 24.03 1.01
CA PRO A 267 -5.44 23.54 1.85
C PRO A 267 -5.75 22.14 1.35
N LEU A 268 -5.79 21.16 2.27
CA LEU A 268 -6.53 19.91 2.02
C LEU A 268 -7.84 20.40 1.42
N ARG A 269 -8.02 20.31 0.09
CA ARG A 269 -9.24 20.81 -0.51
C ARG A 269 -10.32 20.02 0.20
N LYS A 270 -11.34 20.70 0.71
CA LYS A 270 -12.52 19.99 1.16
C LYS A 270 -12.99 19.19 -0.04
N ARG A 271 -13.05 17.86 0.10
CA ARG A 271 -13.80 17.03 -0.84
C ARG A 271 -15.19 17.64 -0.97
N SER A 272 -15.67 17.69 -2.20
CA SER A 272 -16.98 18.26 -2.48
C SER A 272 -18.00 17.43 -1.71
N VAL A 273 -18.57 17.98 -0.64
CA VAL A 273 -19.65 17.31 0.13
C VAL A 273 -20.93 17.21 -0.71
N GLU A 274 -20.97 17.92 -1.85
CA GLU A 274 -22.00 17.76 -2.85
C GLU A 274 -21.44 16.86 -3.97
N PRO A 275 -22.06 15.69 -4.24
CA PRO A 275 -21.73 14.88 -5.39
C PRO A 275 -21.67 15.76 -6.63
N ASP A 276 -20.63 15.62 -7.47
CA ASP A 276 -20.61 16.33 -8.75
C ASP A 276 -21.93 16.01 -9.48
N PRO A 277 -22.84 16.97 -9.67
CA PRO A 277 -24.13 16.70 -10.30
C PRO A 277 -23.99 16.28 -11.77
N GLY A 278 -22.77 16.28 -12.32
CA GLY A 278 -22.40 15.69 -13.60
C GLY A 278 -21.68 14.34 -13.55
N ALA A 279 -21.40 13.77 -12.36
CA ALA A 279 -20.83 12.43 -12.24
C ALA A 279 -21.79 11.40 -12.87
N PRO A 280 -21.33 10.54 -13.80
CA PRO A 280 -22.18 9.50 -14.37
C PRO A 280 -22.68 8.55 -13.29
N ASP A 281 -23.98 8.26 -13.26
CA ASP A 281 -24.52 7.16 -12.46
C ASP A 281 -24.11 5.83 -13.10
N TYR A 282 -22.95 5.33 -12.67
CA TYR A 282 -22.40 4.06 -13.14
C TYR A 282 -23.22 2.83 -12.68
N SER A 283 -24.20 2.97 -11.78
CA SER A 283 -25.03 1.84 -11.33
C SER A 283 -25.75 1.18 -12.50
N SER A 284 -26.34 2.00 -13.39
CA SER A 284 -27.05 1.53 -14.58
C SER A 284 -26.12 0.89 -15.63
N SER A 285 -24.89 1.41 -15.75
CA SER A 285 -23.86 0.86 -16.62
C SER A 285 -23.35 -0.48 -16.08
N LEU A 286 -23.15 -0.60 -14.77
CA LEU A 286 -22.78 -1.85 -14.10
C LEU A 286 -23.89 -2.92 -14.18
N ASP A 287 -25.17 -2.54 -14.08
CA ASP A 287 -26.31 -3.44 -14.32
C ASP A 287 -26.32 -3.99 -15.76
N SER A 288 -26.05 -3.10 -16.72
CA SER A 288 -26.00 -3.44 -18.14
C SER A 288 -24.81 -4.37 -18.44
N LEU A 289 -23.63 -4.07 -17.88
CA LEU A 289 -22.45 -4.92 -17.98
C LEU A 289 -22.67 -6.30 -17.33
N SER A 290 -23.26 -6.35 -16.13
CA SER A 290 -23.64 -7.61 -15.46
C SER A 290 -24.60 -8.44 -16.32
N SER A 291 -25.56 -7.80 -16.98
CA SER A 291 -26.51 -8.46 -17.89
C SER A 291 -25.81 -9.03 -19.14
N LEU A 292 -24.80 -8.34 -19.67
CA LEU A 292 -23.99 -8.81 -20.79
C LEU A 292 -23.16 -10.04 -20.40
N ILE A 293 -22.48 -9.98 -19.25
CA ILE A 293 -21.72 -11.12 -18.70
C ILE A 293 -22.64 -12.32 -18.50
N SER A 294 -23.79 -12.12 -17.83
CA SER A 294 -24.78 -13.16 -17.59
C SER A 294 -25.28 -13.82 -18.88
N LYS A 295 -25.58 -13.02 -19.91
CA LYS A 295 -26.03 -13.53 -21.22
C LYS A 295 -24.95 -14.37 -21.91
N LYS A 296 -23.68 -13.97 -21.81
CA LYS A 296 -22.56 -14.70 -22.43
C LYS A 296 -22.32 -16.02 -21.69
N LEU A 297 -22.30 -16.01 -20.37
CA LEU A 297 -22.10 -17.19 -19.52
C LEU A 297 -23.26 -18.19 -19.59
N ALA A 298 -24.50 -17.71 -19.77
CA ALA A 298 -25.66 -18.57 -19.95
C ALA A 298 -25.53 -19.54 -21.13
N SER A 299 -24.79 -19.16 -22.19
CA SER A 299 -24.53 -20.05 -23.33
C SER A 299 -23.65 -21.26 -22.98
N SER A 300 -22.86 -21.14 -21.91
CA SER A 300 -21.99 -22.19 -21.35
C SER A 300 -22.61 -22.92 -20.16
N GLY A 301 -23.92 -22.70 -19.89
CA GLY A 301 -24.66 -23.38 -18.82
C GLY A 301 -24.48 -22.79 -17.42
N TYR A 302 -23.78 -21.65 -17.31
CA TYR A 302 -23.65 -20.91 -16.06
C TYR A 302 -24.87 -20.03 -15.81
N VAL A 303 -25.23 -19.87 -14.54
CA VAL A 303 -26.30 -18.97 -14.08
C VAL A 303 -25.74 -18.15 -12.93
N MET A 304 -26.07 -16.85 -12.91
CA MET A 304 -25.65 -15.97 -11.82
C MET A 304 -26.31 -16.46 -10.52
N SER A 305 -25.50 -16.99 -9.61
CA SER A 305 -25.95 -17.49 -8.33
C SER A 305 -25.97 -16.39 -7.27
N TYR A 306 -25.07 -15.42 -7.38
CA TYR A 306 -24.94 -14.34 -6.42
C TYR A 306 -24.46 -13.05 -7.08
N SER A 307 -24.93 -11.91 -6.57
CA SER A 307 -24.36 -10.60 -6.86
C SER A 307 -24.34 -9.73 -5.61
N GLY A 308 -23.26 -8.99 -5.40
CA GLY A 308 -23.13 -8.05 -4.29
C GLY A 308 -22.30 -6.85 -4.65
N GLU A 309 -22.39 -5.80 -3.85
CA GLU A 309 -21.52 -4.64 -3.90
C GLU A 309 -20.38 -4.82 -2.91
N MET A 310 -19.21 -4.32 -3.27
CA MET A 310 -18.03 -4.22 -2.41
C MET A 310 -18.15 -2.90 -1.65
N PRO A 311 -18.76 -2.88 -0.44
CA PRO A 311 -18.79 -1.68 0.37
C PRO A 311 -17.37 -1.33 0.77
N GLU A 312 -17.25 -0.11 1.26
CA GLU A 312 -16.05 0.34 1.95
C GLU A 312 -15.88 -0.50 3.19
N SER A 313 -14.83 -1.31 3.20
CA SER A 313 -14.58 -2.25 4.29
C SER A 313 -13.72 -1.62 5.37
N MET A 314 -12.90 -0.61 5.04
CA MET A 314 -12.04 0.09 5.99
C MET A 314 -11.91 1.57 5.61
N ASP A 315 -12.16 2.42 6.60
CA ASP A 315 -12.14 3.89 6.53
C ASP A 315 -10.95 4.41 7.33
N PHE A 316 -9.73 4.32 6.77
CA PHE A 316 -8.57 4.89 7.45
C PHE A 316 -8.43 6.37 7.06
N GLY A 317 -8.78 7.26 7.99
CA GLY A 317 -8.33 8.65 7.97
C GLY A 317 -9.39 9.76 7.87
N TYR A 318 -10.63 9.57 8.35
CA TYR A 318 -11.67 10.60 8.23
C TYR A 318 -12.31 11.08 9.54
N ASP A 319 -12.03 10.47 10.69
CA ASP A 319 -12.39 11.02 12.00
C ASP A 319 -11.15 11.45 12.81
N ASP A 320 -11.27 12.47 13.64
CA ASP A 320 -10.18 13.07 14.43
C ASP A 320 -9.53 12.07 15.44
N ALA A 321 -10.10 10.87 15.55
CA ALA A 321 -9.63 9.76 16.38
C ALA A 321 -8.96 8.61 15.59
N ASP A 322 -9.08 8.58 14.26
CA ASP A 322 -8.55 7.50 13.41
C ASP A 322 -7.11 7.81 13.00
N THR A 323 -6.21 7.69 13.98
CA THR A 323 -4.79 7.89 13.76
C THR A 323 -4.11 6.63 13.22
N ASN A 324 -3.43 6.82 12.08
CA ASN A 324 -2.21 6.13 11.68
C ASN A 324 -2.33 4.64 11.30
N ALA A 325 -2.81 4.38 10.08
CA ALA A 325 -2.11 3.61 9.04
C ALA A 325 -3.11 3.16 7.97
N CYS A 326 -2.70 3.04 6.70
CA CYS A 326 -3.29 2.03 5.81
C CYS A 326 -2.70 0.65 6.11
N CYS A 327 -2.66 0.30 7.38
CA CYS A 327 -2.60 -1.07 7.79
C CYS A 327 -4.04 -1.54 7.80
N ILE A 328 -4.27 -2.80 7.49
CA ILE A 328 -5.50 -3.48 7.88
C ILE A 328 -5.41 -3.69 9.42
N ASP A 329 -5.25 -2.61 10.17
CA ASP A 329 -5.12 -2.62 11.63
C ASP A 329 -6.53 -2.80 12.19
N GLY A 330 -6.81 -4.06 12.53
CA GLY A 330 -8.10 -4.53 12.98
C GLY A 330 -8.48 -5.90 12.42
N TYR A 331 -7.97 -6.30 11.24
CA TYR A 331 -8.29 -7.64 10.70
C TYR A 331 -7.15 -8.66 10.78
N MET A 332 -5.89 -8.23 10.96
CA MET A 332 -4.74 -9.14 11.05
C MET A 332 -3.66 -8.58 11.98
N GLU A 333 -3.91 -8.62 13.30
CA GLU A 333 -2.95 -8.29 14.37
C GLU A 333 -1.85 -9.36 14.53
N SER A 334 -1.03 -9.55 13.52
CA SER A 334 0.22 -10.24 13.77
C SER A 334 1.34 -9.57 13.01
N ASP A 335 2.23 -9.04 13.82
CA ASP A 335 3.46 -8.30 13.58
C ASP A 335 4.42 -8.93 12.56
N THR A 336 4.08 -10.12 12.03
CA THR A 336 4.91 -11.01 11.20
C THR A 336 4.51 -11.07 9.73
N TYR A 337 3.36 -10.54 9.28
CA TYR A 337 2.88 -10.76 7.89
C TYR A 337 3.18 -9.69 6.86
N TRP A 338 3.69 -8.52 7.25
CA TRP A 338 3.88 -7.38 6.34
C TRP A 338 5.34 -6.94 6.30
N HIS A 339 6.26 -7.88 6.05
CA HIS A 339 7.69 -7.67 6.31
C HIS A 339 8.52 -7.00 5.21
N SER A 340 7.95 -6.55 4.08
CA SER A 340 8.76 -5.96 3.00
C SER A 340 8.21 -4.71 2.31
N MET A 341 7.15 -4.08 2.81
CA MET A 341 6.70 -2.80 2.27
C MET A 341 7.15 -1.66 3.19
N VAL A 342 7.85 -0.68 2.62
CA VAL A 342 7.99 0.66 3.24
C VAL A 342 6.59 1.25 3.20
N HIS A 343 5.95 1.35 4.36
CA HIS A 343 4.62 1.95 4.47
C HIS A 343 4.80 3.47 4.39
N PHE A 344 3.94 4.15 3.63
CA PHE A 344 3.73 5.59 3.81
C PHE A 344 2.29 5.71 4.26
N SER A 345 2.07 6.48 5.31
CA SER A 345 0.72 6.72 5.78
C SER A 345 -0.07 7.54 4.76
N THR A 346 -1.32 7.16 4.67
CA THR A 346 -2.18 7.29 3.50
C THR A 346 -3.55 7.68 4.04
N SER A 347 -3.73 8.98 4.26
CA SER A 347 -5.04 9.59 4.44
C SER A 347 -6.00 9.36 3.26
N ASP A 348 -5.57 8.69 2.18
CA ASP A 348 -6.24 8.65 0.89
C ASP A 348 -6.18 7.26 0.22
N CYS A 349 -6.19 6.17 0.99
CA CYS A 349 -6.44 4.84 0.43
C CYS A 349 -7.89 4.43 0.69
N LEU A 350 -8.55 3.90 -0.33
CA LEU A 350 -9.89 3.32 -0.23
C LEU A 350 -9.81 1.82 -0.43
N TYR A 351 -10.17 1.07 0.62
CA TYR A 351 -10.32 -0.38 0.56
C TYR A 351 -11.79 -0.75 0.48
N ARG A 352 -12.10 -1.58 -0.51
CA ARG A 352 -13.42 -2.21 -0.66
C ARG A 352 -13.23 -3.71 -0.69
N ALA A 353 -14.06 -4.43 0.03
CA ALA A 353 -13.95 -5.88 0.10
C ALA A 353 -15.33 -6.53 0.00
N HIS A 354 -15.33 -7.76 -0.50
CA HIS A 354 -16.51 -8.61 -0.54
C HIS A 354 -16.11 -10.07 -0.41
N GLY A 355 -16.81 -10.85 0.41
CA GLY A 355 -16.61 -12.29 0.56
C GLY A 355 -16.75 -12.79 1.99
N ALA A 356 -16.14 -13.96 2.25
CA ALA A 356 -16.03 -14.51 3.60
C ALA A 356 -14.62 -14.32 4.15
N TYR A 357 -14.53 -14.08 5.46
CA TYR A 357 -13.27 -14.14 6.18
C TYR A 357 -13.46 -14.81 7.55
N SER A 358 -12.41 -15.47 8.05
CA SER A 358 -12.32 -15.91 9.44
C SER A 358 -11.60 -14.84 10.25
N ASP A 359 -12.16 -14.42 11.39
CA ASP A 359 -11.44 -13.60 12.37
C ASP A 359 -10.32 -14.43 12.99
N PRO A 360 -9.02 -14.15 12.70
CA PRO A 360 -7.90 -14.94 13.21
C PRO A 360 -7.72 -14.77 14.72
N SER A 361 -8.21 -13.66 15.30
CA SER A 361 -8.09 -13.38 16.72
C SER A 361 -9.06 -14.20 17.58
N GLY A 362 -10.15 -14.69 16.97
CA GLY A 362 -11.22 -15.39 17.69
C GLY A 362 -11.99 -14.51 18.68
N ILE A 363 -11.66 -13.21 18.78
CA ILE A 363 -12.19 -12.29 19.80
C ILE A 363 -13.59 -11.79 19.43
N TRP A 364 -13.87 -11.60 18.13
CA TRP A 364 -15.09 -10.92 17.72
C TRP A 364 -16.22 -11.87 17.33
N ASN A 365 -15.94 -13.16 17.07
CA ASN A 365 -16.94 -14.13 16.63
C ASN A 365 -16.65 -15.61 16.98
N ASP A 366 -15.87 -15.92 18.02
CA ASP A 366 -15.51 -17.30 18.42
C ASP A 366 -14.85 -18.14 17.28
N GLY A 367 -14.19 -17.49 16.33
CA GLY A 367 -13.61 -18.15 15.15
C GLY A 367 -14.62 -18.48 14.04
N ASN A 368 -15.85 -17.98 14.11
CA ASN A 368 -16.83 -18.14 13.04
C ASN A 368 -16.52 -17.26 11.82
N LEU A 369 -16.79 -17.80 10.63
CA LEU A 369 -16.71 -17.03 9.38
C LEU A 369 -17.70 -15.85 9.42
N SER A 370 -17.21 -14.70 8.98
CA SER A 370 -17.98 -13.47 8.83
C SER A 370 -18.10 -13.11 7.35
N PHE A 371 -19.23 -12.53 6.98
CA PHE A 371 -19.48 -12.05 5.62
C PHE A 371 -19.19 -10.54 5.55
N VAL A 372 -18.45 -10.11 4.53
CA VAL A 372 -18.22 -8.71 4.18
C VAL A 372 -18.82 -8.46 2.80
N GLY A 373 -19.62 -7.41 2.64
CA GLY A 373 -20.33 -7.16 1.39
C GLY A 373 -21.76 -6.66 1.60
N ASN A 374 -22.31 -6.00 0.57
CA ASN A 374 -23.73 -5.69 0.49
C ASN A 374 -24.38 -6.61 -0.56
N THR A 375 -25.18 -7.56 -0.12
CA THR A 375 -25.86 -8.50 -1.02
C THR A 375 -26.92 -7.79 -1.87
N LEU A 376 -26.82 -7.92 -3.19
CA LEU A 376 -27.83 -7.42 -4.14
C LEU A 376 -28.82 -8.51 -4.54
N SER A 377 -28.33 -9.72 -4.83
CA SER A 377 -29.19 -10.85 -5.21
C SER A 377 -28.55 -12.20 -4.90
N VAL A 378 -29.40 -13.18 -4.61
CA VAL A 378 -29.02 -14.57 -4.35
C VAL A 378 -30.05 -15.49 -5.00
N ASP A 379 -29.60 -16.44 -5.82
CA ASP A 379 -30.43 -17.50 -6.39
C ASP A 379 -30.15 -18.83 -5.67
N TYR A 380 -30.91 -19.08 -4.60
CA TYR A 380 -30.81 -20.30 -3.81
C TYR A 380 -31.16 -21.58 -4.60
N ASP A 381 -31.94 -21.47 -5.68
CA ASP A 381 -32.28 -22.62 -6.52
C ASP A 381 -31.09 -23.07 -7.39
N VAL A 382 -30.18 -22.15 -7.71
CA VAL A 382 -28.92 -22.42 -8.41
C VAL A 382 -27.82 -22.84 -7.42
N ILE A 383 -27.76 -22.17 -6.27
CA ILE A 383 -26.72 -22.39 -5.27
C ILE A 383 -26.83 -23.76 -4.61
N GLY A 384 -28.06 -24.29 -4.47
CA GLY A 384 -28.35 -25.55 -3.80
C GLY A 384 -28.56 -25.40 -2.30
N GLU A 385 -28.71 -26.53 -1.62
CA GLU A 385 -28.85 -26.57 -0.16
C GLU A 385 -27.55 -26.12 0.55
N LYS A 386 -27.66 -25.79 1.83
CA LYS A 386 -26.57 -25.31 2.69
C LYS A 386 -25.35 -26.22 2.57
N ALA A 387 -24.15 -25.63 2.53
CA ALA A 387 -22.92 -26.39 2.55
C ALA A 387 -22.51 -26.73 3.98
N ASP A 388 -22.30 -28.02 4.18
CA ASP A 388 -21.55 -28.55 5.31
C ASP A 388 -20.09 -28.54 4.88
N VAL A 389 -19.34 -27.52 5.32
CA VAL A 389 -17.89 -27.53 5.12
C VAL A 389 -17.29 -28.36 6.23
N GLN A 390 -16.73 -29.50 5.86
CA GLN A 390 -15.92 -30.30 6.76
C GLN A 390 -14.51 -29.74 6.75
N SER A 391 -14.09 -29.20 7.89
CA SER A 391 -12.71 -28.82 8.11
C SER A 391 -12.04 -29.88 8.99
N TYR A 392 -10.84 -30.25 8.60
CA TYR A 392 -9.98 -31.16 9.33
C TYR A 392 -8.84 -30.36 9.93
N SER A 393 -8.71 -30.38 11.25
CA SER A 393 -7.55 -29.81 11.93
C SER A 393 -6.58 -30.93 12.29
N THR A 394 -5.31 -30.74 11.93
CA THR A 394 -4.22 -31.61 12.35
C THR A 394 -3.38 -30.90 13.39
N PHE A 395 -3.02 -31.62 14.45
CA PHE A 395 -2.15 -31.11 15.52
C PHE A 395 -0.83 -31.87 15.45
N SER A 396 0.27 -31.13 15.26
CA SER A 396 1.63 -31.67 15.26
C SER A 396 2.54 -30.85 16.17
N CYS A 397 3.76 -31.33 16.39
CA CYS A 397 4.76 -30.64 17.21
C CYS A 397 5.95 -30.25 16.34
N SER A 398 6.38 -28.99 16.44
CA SER A 398 7.61 -28.52 15.81
C SER A 398 8.84 -29.13 16.48
N GLU A 399 10.00 -28.98 15.84
CA GLU A 399 11.29 -29.38 16.43
C GLU A 399 11.61 -28.60 17.72
N ASP A 400 11.02 -27.41 17.88
CA ASP A 400 11.16 -26.52 19.04
C ASP A 400 10.08 -26.77 20.12
N ASN A 401 9.31 -27.87 20.00
CA ASN A 401 8.27 -28.29 20.94
C ASN A 401 7.05 -27.34 21.01
N GLU A 402 6.78 -26.64 19.92
CA GLU A 402 5.59 -25.81 19.72
C GLU A 402 4.48 -26.62 19.04
N VAL A 403 3.22 -26.41 19.42
CA VAL A 403 2.08 -27.06 18.75
C VAL A 403 1.80 -26.34 17.43
N LEU A 404 1.87 -27.09 16.34
CA LEU A 404 1.49 -26.64 15.00
C LEU A 404 0.09 -27.16 14.68
N ILE A 405 -0.80 -26.27 14.23
CA ILE A 405 -2.13 -26.62 13.75
C ILE A 405 -2.18 -26.44 12.25
N GLY A 406 -2.48 -27.50 11.52
CA GLY A 406 -2.79 -27.47 10.10
C GLY A 406 -4.29 -27.58 9.87
N TYR A 407 -4.85 -26.87 8.90
CA TYR A 407 -6.24 -27.00 8.47
C TYR A 407 -6.30 -27.62 7.07
N SER A 408 -7.23 -28.54 6.82
CA SER A 408 -7.49 -29.16 5.52
C SER A 408 -9.00 -29.18 5.24
N CYS A 409 -9.39 -28.87 4.00
CA CYS A 409 -10.76 -28.99 3.50
C CYS A 409 -10.99 -30.30 2.73
N ASP A 410 -9.95 -31.11 2.48
CA ASP A 410 -10.07 -32.40 1.79
C ASP A 410 -10.34 -33.55 2.75
N ASP A 411 -11.16 -34.51 2.27
CA ASP A 411 -11.81 -35.65 2.95
C ASP A 411 -10.91 -36.58 3.80
N GLN A 412 -9.60 -36.34 3.86
CA GLN A 412 -8.62 -37.16 4.57
C GLN A 412 -7.50 -36.30 5.16
N CYS A 413 -7.14 -36.56 6.42
CA CYS A 413 -5.89 -36.08 7.02
C CYS A 413 -4.67 -36.83 6.44
N SER A 414 -4.50 -36.79 5.13
CA SER A 414 -3.30 -37.29 4.46
C SER A 414 -2.11 -36.36 4.71
N GLU A 415 -0.90 -36.92 4.77
CA GLU A 415 0.35 -36.16 4.88
C GLU A 415 0.57 -35.20 3.70
N ASP A 416 -0.13 -35.41 2.58
CA ASP A 416 -0.24 -34.46 1.47
C ASP A 416 -1.25 -33.36 1.85
N VAL A 417 -0.84 -32.51 2.79
CA VAL A 417 -1.58 -31.35 3.26
C VAL A 417 -1.58 -30.30 2.14
N CYS A 418 -2.76 -29.92 1.65
CA CYS A 418 -2.92 -28.59 1.03
C CYS A 418 -2.41 -27.59 2.06
N LYS A 419 -1.29 -26.94 1.76
CA LYS A 419 -0.80 -25.80 2.53
C LYS A 419 -1.82 -24.67 2.36
N VAL A 420 -2.96 -24.75 3.02
CA VAL A 420 -3.54 -23.53 3.57
C VAL A 420 -2.43 -23.04 4.49
N SER A 421 -1.89 -21.84 4.24
CA SER A 421 -0.87 -21.32 5.14
C SER A 421 -1.43 -21.44 6.53
N PRO A 422 -0.59 -21.67 7.54
CA PRO A 422 -0.90 -21.06 8.79
C PRO A 422 -1.19 -19.57 8.47
N LEU A 423 -2.45 -19.16 8.41
CA LEU A 423 -2.87 -17.99 9.16
C LEU A 423 -2.23 -18.27 10.51
N SER A 424 -1.04 -17.71 10.74
CA SER A 424 -0.14 -17.88 11.90
C SER A 424 -0.59 -18.96 12.82
N ALA A 425 0.23 -19.98 13.02
CA ALA A 425 0.29 -20.70 14.29
C ALA A 425 -0.22 -19.75 15.38
N ILE A 426 -1.47 -19.95 15.80
CA ILE A 426 -2.25 -18.91 16.49
C ILE A 426 -1.35 -18.53 17.66
N PRO A 427 -0.75 -17.32 17.70
CA PRO A 427 0.25 -17.00 18.73
C PRO A 427 -0.37 -17.13 20.13
N TYR A 428 -1.70 -17.10 20.18
CA TYR A 428 -2.52 -17.19 21.38
C TYR A 428 -2.88 -18.61 21.83
N LEU A 429 -2.47 -19.67 21.14
CA LEU A 429 -2.49 -21.02 21.72
C LEU A 429 -1.28 -21.29 22.62
N GLU A 430 -0.24 -20.44 22.56
CA GLU A 430 0.71 -20.26 23.66
C GLU A 430 0.04 -19.47 24.80
N GLY A 431 -1.08 -19.99 25.28
CA GLY A 431 -1.96 -19.23 26.14
C GLY A 431 -2.91 -20.16 26.84
N CYS A 432 -3.00 -19.97 28.15
CA CYS A 432 -4.00 -20.67 28.92
C CYS A 432 -5.41 -20.16 28.58
N ILE A 433 -6.27 -21.04 28.06
CA ILE A 433 -7.65 -20.72 27.71
C ILE A 433 -8.55 -21.03 28.89
N SER A 434 -9.17 -20.01 29.50
CA SER A 434 -10.24 -20.21 30.49
C SER A 434 -11.53 -20.65 29.79
N ILE A 435 -12.16 -21.74 30.25
CA ILE A 435 -13.40 -22.23 29.64
C ILE A 435 -14.58 -21.35 30.12
N PRO A 436 -15.31 -20.66 29.23
CA PRO A 436 -16.34 -19.68 29.64
C PRO A 436 -17.48 -20.28 30.48
N SER A 437 -17.76 -21.57 30.28
CA SER A 437 -18.79 -22.29 31.04
C SER A 437 -18.32 -22.77 32.42
N ASN A 438 -17.03 -22.66 32.74
CA ASN A 438 -16.45 -23.08 34.01
C ASN A 438 -15.18 -22.27 34.34
N ASP A 439 -15.36 -21.20 35.10
CA ASP A 439 -14.31 -20.27 35.58
C ASP A 439 -13.18 -20.92 36.40
N LYS A 440 -13.33 -22.21 36.75
CA LYS A 440 -12.33 -22.99 37.48
C LYS A 440 -11.54 -23.93 36.59
N LEU A 441 -11.83 -23.98 35.30
CA LEU A 441 -11.21 -24.87 34.35
C LEU A 441 -10.51 -24.07 33.28
N SER A 442 -9.25 -24.39 33.04
CA SER A 442 -8.52 -23.85 31.92
C SER A 442 -7.79 -24.93 31.15
N VAL A 443 -7.48 -24.64 29.88
CA VAL A 443 -6.90 -25.58 28.93
C VAL A 443 -5.68 -24.94 28.27
N GLU A 444 -4.63 -25.73 28.12
CA GLU A 444 -3.41 -25.39 27.39
C GLU A 444 -3.18 -26.48 26.33
N PHE A 445 -2.78 -26.08 25.13
CA PHE A 445 -2.28 -27.00 24.13
C PHE A 445 -0.75 -26.97 24.14
N GLY A 446 -0.13 -28.13 24.14
CA GLY A 446 1.33 -28.22 24.15
C GLY A 446 1.83 -29.53 23.55
N CYS A 447 3.14 -29.68 23.49
CA CYS A 447 3.77 -30.92 23.05
C CYS A 447 4.17 -31.77 24.27
N SER A 448 3.90 -33.07 24.19
CA SER A 448 4.41 -34.04 25.17
C SER A 448 5.90 -34.30 24.94
N ASP A 449 6.55 -34.93 25.92
CA ASP A 449 7.97 -35.30 25.83
C ASP A 449 8.27 -36.24 24.63
N ASP A 450 7.26 -36.92 24.11
CA ASP A 450 7.36 -37.82 22.96
C ASP A 450 7.06 -37.10 21.62
N GLY A 451 6.92 -35.77 21.64
CA GLY A 451 6.65 -34.95 20.44
C GLY A 451 5.22 -35.08 19.92
N VAL A 452 4.26 -35.42 20.77
CA VAL A 452 2.83 -35.55 20.41
C VAL A 452 2.07 -34.35 20.95
N ALA A 453 1.20 -33.76 20.14
CA ALA A 453 0.33 -32.68 20.60
C ALA A 453 -0.66 -33.19 21.66
N VAL A 454 -0.74 -32.47 22.78
CA VAL A 454 -1.59 -32.77 23.93
C VAL A 454 -2.41 -31.57 24.35
N GLU A 455 -3.64 -31.83 24.77
CA GLU A 455 -4.48 -30.90 25.51
C GLU A 455 -4.28 -31.16 27.01
N ARG A 456 -3.89 -30.13 27.77
CA ARG A 456 -3.74 -30.17 29.22
C ARG A 456 -4.83 -29.34 29.85
N SER A 457 -5.54 -29.90 30.81
CA SER A 457 -6.55 -29.15 31.56
C SER A 457 -6.07 -28.90 32.99
N PHE A 458 -6.34 -27.71 33.49
CA PHE A 458 -5.91 -27.21 34.80
C PHE A 458 -7.10 -26.72 35.61
N LEU A 459 -6.95 -26.81 36.92
CA LEU A 459 -7.91 -26.27 37.88
C LEU A 459 -7.44 -24.87 38.32
N GLY A 460 -8.03 -23.82 37.74
CA GLY A 460 -7.60 -22.42 37.83
C GLY A 460 -7.84 -21.70 36.49
N SER A 461 -7.68 -20.38 36.45
CA SER A 461 -7.96 -19.56 35.25
C SER A 461 -6.72 -19.29 34.37
N ASP A 462 -5.53 -19.72 34.80
CA ASP A 462 -4.25 -19.31 34.22
C ASP A 462 -3.29 -20.50 33.98
N CYS A 463 -3.77 -21.75 34.05
CA CYS A 463 -3.00 -22.97 33.78
C CYS A 463 -1.77 -23.15 34.68
N THR A 464 -1.63 -22.33 35.73
CA THR A 464 -0.64 -22.51 36.79
C THR A 464 -1.15 -23.41 37.91
N GLY A 465 -2.45 -23.74 37.85
CA GLY A 465 -3.14 -24.60 38.81
C GLY A 465 -2.78 -26.08 38.73
N ILE A 466 -3.57 -26.91 39.40
CA ILE A 466 -3.35 -28.36 39.39
C ILE A 466 -3.72 -28.90 38.01
N LYS A 467 -2.77 -29.51 37.29
CA LYS A 467 -3.06 -30.28 36.08
C LYS A 467 -3.95 -31.47 36.44
N ILE A 468 -5.15 -31.49 35.91
CA ILE A 468 -6.19 -32.49 36.20
C ILE A 468 -6.32 -33.53 35.08
N SER A 469 -5.93 -33.18 33.86
CA SER A 469 -5.89 -34.09 32.73
C SER A 469 -4.82 -33.67 31.73
N GLU A 470 -4.31 -34.67 31.02
CA GLU A 470 -3.52 -34.51 29.80
C GLU A 470 -4.01 -35.59 28.84
N LYS A 471 -4.40 -35.19 27.64
CA LYS A 471 -4.90 -36.10 26.62
C LYS A 471 -4.19 -35.78 25.31
N SER A 472 -3.73 -36.80 24.61
CA SER A 472 -3.29 -36.64 23.22
C SER A 472 -4.43 -36.03 22.41
N VAL A 473 -4.16 -34.93 21.72
CA VAL A 473 -5.09 -34.42 20.72
C VAL A 473 -5.03 -35.40 19.56
N GLU A 474 -6.20 -35.81 19.07
CA GLU A 474 -6.22 -36.65 17.88
C GLU A 474 -5.56 -35.87 16.74
N THR A 475 -4.65 -36.52 16.01
CA THR A 475 -3.87 -35.91 14.92
C THR A 475 -4.77 -35.40 13.79
N CYS A 476 -6.06 -35.72 13.82
CA CYS A 476 -7.08 -35.35 12.86
C CYS A 476 -8.41 -35.15 13.60
N ASN A 477 -8.78 -33.90 13.87
CA ASN A 477 -10.09 -33.57 14.42
C ASN A 477 -10.97 -33.02 13.30
N ASN A 478 -12.18 -33.57 13.14
CA ASN A 478 -13.12 -33.10 12.13
C ASN A 478 -14.16 -32.16 12.76
N SER A 479 -14.29 -30.98 12.21
CA SER A 479 -15.39 -30.07 12.48
C SER A 479 -16.25 -29.94 11.23
N THR A 480 -17.56 -29.95 11.41
CA THR A 480 -18.49 -29.60 10.34
C THR A 480 -19.09 -28.25 10.68
N SER A 481 -18.82 -27.26 9.84
CA SER A 481 -19.42 -25.95 9.92
C SER A 481 -20.56 -25.87 8.93
N HIS A 482 -21.72 -25.43 9.41
CA HIS A 482 -22.91 -25.24 8.59
C HIS A 482 -23.01 -23.78 8.20
N PHE A 483 -22.92 -23.48 6.90
CA PHE A 483 -23.04 -22.12 6.39
C PHE A 483 -24.38 -21.91 5.69
N GLU A 484 -25.10 -20.88 6.11
CA GLU A 484 -26.39 -20.51 5.52
C GLU A 484 -26.30 -19.13 4.86
N GLY A 485 -27.08 -18.93 3.79
CA GLY A 485 -27.32 -17.60 3.24
C GLY A 485 -26.17 -17.05 2.39
N GLU A 486 -25.87 -15.78 2.60
CA GLU A 486 -24.97 -14.95 1.77
C GLU A 486 -23.52 -15.41 1.85
N LEU A 487 -23.09 -15.92 3.01
CA LEU A 487 -21.76 -16.47 3.23
C LEU A 487 -21.48 -17.64 2.27
N TRP A 488 -22.46 -18.53 2.10
CA TRP A 488 -22.36 -19.65 1.15
C TRP A 488 -22.46 -19.19 -0.31
N ALA A 489 -23.27 -18.17 -0.58
CA ALA A 489 -23.57 -17.70 -1.92
C ALA A 489 -22.43 -16.88 -2.56
N GLY A 490 -21.80 -16.01 -1.76
CA GLY A 490 -20.82 -15.03 -2.24
C GLY A 490 -19.47 -15.05 -1.51
N GLY A 491 -19.32 -15.93 -0.52
CA GLY A 491 -18.11 -16.01 0.31
C GLY A 491 -17.39 -17.36 0.28
N ILE A 492 -17.94 -18.39 -0.36
CA ILE A 492 -17.32 -19.71 -0.45
C ILE A 492 -17.23 -20.16 -1.92
N ALA A 493 -16.06 -20.61 -2.34
CA ALA A 493 -15.84 -21.13 -3.69
C ALA A 493 -16.39 -22.56 -3.84
N LYS A 494 -17.00 -22.87 -4.99
CA LYS A 494 -17.37 -24.24 -5.39
C LYS A 494 -16.56 -24.67 -6.59
N ASP A 495 -16.54 -25.97 -6.87
CA ASP A 495 -15.88 -26.52 -8.06
C ASP A 495 -16.33 -25.90 -9.38
N THR A 496 -17.59 -25.45 -9.44
CA THR A 496 -18.19 -24.85 -10.63
C THR A 496 -18.22 -23.33 -10.60
N THR A 497 -17.63 -22.69 -9.59
CA THR A 497 -17.76 -21.26 -9.39
C THR A 497 -16.83 -20.49 -10.32
N VAL A 498 -17.38 -19.47 -10.98
CA VAL A 498 -16.61 -18.41 -11.65
C VAL A 498 -17.00 -17.08 -11.04
N SER A 499 -16.00 -16.27 -10.69
CA SER A 499 -16.20 -15.00 -10.00
C SER A 499 -15.76 -13.85 -10.86
N PHE A 500 -16.57 -12.79 -10.89
CA PHE A 500 -16.24 -11.56 -11.60
C PHE A 500 -16.28 -10.39 -10.63
N VAL A 501 -15.33 -9.47 -10.79
CA VAL A 501 -15.47 -8.11 -10.27
C VAL A 501 -15.69 -7.17 -11.44
N ILE A 502 -16.76 -6.41 -11.38
CA ILE A 502 -17.01 -5.31 -12.30
C ILE A 502 -16.96 -3.99 -11.54
N GLY A 503 -16.44 -2.95 -12.17
CA GLY A 503 -16.30 -1.68 -11.49
C GLY A 503 -15.88 -0.56 -12.43
N VAL A 504 -15.64 0.60 -11.83
CA VAL A 504 -15.23 1.81 -12.54
C VAL A 504 -13.71 1.98 -12.46
N ARG A 505 -13.06 2.31 -13.57
CA ARG A 505 -11.64 2.65 -13.68
C ARG A 505 -11.38 4.04 -13.11
N THR A 506 -11.41 4.13 -11.80
CA THR A 506 -11.19 5.36 -11.02
C THR A 506 -9.89 6.07 -11.39
N ASN A 507 -8.85 5.35 -11.79
CA ASN A 507 -7.60 5.95 -12.24
C ASN A 507 -7.74 6.73 -13.56
N LYS A 508 -8.48 6.17 -14.52
CA LYS A 508 -8.75 6.80 -15.81
C LYS A 508 -9.63 8.04 -15.66
N LEU A 509 -10.58 7.99 -14.73
CA LEU A 509 -11.41 9.13 -14.36
C LEU A 509 -10.66 10.20 -13.56
N GLY A 510 -9.40 9.93 -13.19
CA GLY A 510 -8.58 10.83 -12.36
C GLY A 510 -9.01 10.87 -10.90
N TYR A 511 -9.77 9.88 -10.44
CA TYR A 511 -10.22 9.71 -9.06
C TYR A 511 -9.19 8.98 -8.19
N SER A 512 -8.34 8.15 -8.79
CA SER A 512 -7.24 7.45 -8.10
C SER A 512 -5.92 7.54 -8.86
N SER A 513 -4.81 7.63 -8.15
CA SER A 513 -3.45 7.52 -8.71
C SER A 513 -3.04 6.06 -8.96
N PHE A 514 -3.71 5.13 -8.26
CA PHE A 514 -3.52 3.70 -8.39
C PHE A 514 -4.83 2.97 -8.12
N HIS A 515 -5.12 1.92 -8.89
CA HIS A 515 -6.24 1.02 -8.65
C HIS A 515 -5.85 -0.43 -8.96
N ASN A 516 -6.06 -1.33 -8.00
CA ASN A 516 -6.01 -2.76 -8.24
C ASN A 516 -7.21 -3.52 -7.66
N VAL A 517 -7.46 -4.69 -8.24
CA VAL A 517 -8.42 -5.69 -7.75
C VAL A 517 -7.69 -7.00 -7.60
N TYR A 518 -7.78 -7.63 -6.45
CA TYR A 518 -7.03 -8.85 -6.17
C TYR A 518 -7.79 -9.81 -5.26
N LEU A 519 -7.51 -11.09 -5.42
CA LEU A 519 -7.92 -12.15 -4.52
C LEU A 519 -6.69 -12.45 -3.64
N PRO A 520 -6.70 -12.10 -2.34
CA PRO A 520 -5.58 -12.39 -1.47
C PRO A 520 -5.44 -13.89 -1.29
N ASP A 521 -4.23 -14.40 -1.56
CA ASP A 521 -3.89 -15.75 -1.17
C ASP A 521 -3.51 -15.77 0.32
N PHE A 522 -4.48 -16.10 1.18
CA PHE A 522 -4.26 -16.29 2.61
C PHE A 522 -3.23 -17.37 2.92
N SER A 523 -2.92 -18.23 1.94
CA SER A 523 -1.92 -19.27 2.05
C SER A 523 -0.47 -18.86 1.69
N SER A 524 -0.24 -17.64 1.20
CA SER A 524 1.07 -17.23 0.71
C SER A 524 1.35 -15.73 0.88
N TYR A 525 0.84 -15.08 1.93
CA TYR A 525 1.01 -13.64 2.18
C TYR A 525 2.46 -13.10 2.13
N ASN A 526 3.46 -13.97 2.19
CA ASN A 526 4.88 -13.62 2.07
C ASN A 526 5.40 -13.51 0.63
N ASP A 527 4.64 -13.93 -0.39
CA ASP A 527 5.03 -13.82 -1.81
C ASP A 527 4.03 -12.97 -2.61
N PRO A 528 4.25 -11.65 -2.75
CA PRO A 528 3.36 -10.76 -3.49
C PRO A 528 3.25 -11.10 -4.99
N ASP A 529 4.14 -11.94 -5.52
CA ASP A 529 4.13 -12.36 -6.93
C ASP A 529 3.14 -13.50 -7.22
N ASP A 530 2.65 -14.20 -6.19
CA ASP A 530 1.71 -15.34 -6.33
C ASP A 530 0.23 -14.93 -6.22
N GLN A 531 -0.07 -13.64 -6.00
CA GLN A 531 -1.45 -13.17 -5.87
C GLN A 531 -2.15 -13.05 -7.23
N ALA A 532 -3.39 -13.52 -7.31
CA ALA A 532 -4.28 -13.23 -8.43
C ALA A 532 -4.66 -11.74 -8.39
N ASN A 533 -3.90 -10.91 -9.10
CA ASN A 533 -3.98 -9.45 -9.06
C ASN A 533 -4.20 -8.87 -10.46
N PHE A 534 -5.13 -7.93 -10.54
CA PHE A 534 -5.38 -7.08 -11.69
C PHE A 534 -4.92 -5.66 -11.37
N GLY A 535 -3.79 -5.26 -11.95
CA GLY A 535 -3.36 -3.87 -11.99
C GLY A 535 -4.04 -3.10 -13.14
N GLU A 536 -3.77 -1.81 -13.20
CA GLU A 536 -4.43 -0.87 -14.13
C GLU A 536 -4.33 -1.28 -15.61
N GLU A 537 -3.16 -1.73 -16.06
CA GLU A 537 -2.94 -2.19 -17.43
C GLU A 537 -3.79 -3.42 -17.75
N SER A 538 -4.00 -4.30 -16.77
CA SER A 538 -4.82 -5.51 -16.91
C SER A 538 -6.31 -5.18 -16.92
N LEU A 539 -6.75 -4.10 -16.29
CA LEU A 539 -8.15 -3.69 -16.28
C LEU A 539 -8.55 -2.92 -17.55
N GLU A 540 -7.58 -2.35 -18.27
CA GLU A 540 -7.81 -1.59 -19.50
C GLU A 540 -8.35 -2.44 -20.65
N GLY A 541 -9.53 -2.05 -21.16
CA GLY A 541 -10.22 -2.72 -22.27
C GLY A 541 -10.93 -4.03 -21.87
N SER A 542 -10.92 -4.37 -20.57
CA SER A 542 -11.48 -5.63 -20.08
C SER A 542 -12.99 -5.76 -20.29
N ALA A 543 -13.75 -4.68 -20.13
CA ALA A 543 -15.20 -4.68 -20.33
C ALA A 543 -15.61 -4.92 -21.79
N GLU A 544 -14.79 -4.50 -22.76
CA GLU A 544 -15.06 -4.68 -24.20
C GLU A 544 -15.14 -6.18 -24.57
N GLN A 545 -14.37 -7.03 -23.90
CA GLN A 545 -14.42 -8.48 -24.11
C GLN A 545 -15.78 -9.09 -23.77
N TRP A 546 -16.57 -8.40 -22.96
CA TRP A 546 -17.90 -8.79 -22.54
C TRP A 546 -19.00 -8.09 -23.33
N GLY A 547 -18.64 -7.32 -24.36
CA GLY A 547 -19.57 -6.64 -25.27
C GLY A 547 -19.98 -5.24 -24.82
N TRP A 548 -19.22 -4.63 -23.91
CA TRP A 548 -19.36 -3.22 -23.56
C TRP A 548 -18.72 -2.35 -24.65
N GLU A 549 -19.50 -1.50 -25.31
CA GLU A 549 -19.01 -0.65 -26.43
C GLU A 549 -19.19 0.85 -26.16
N GLU A 550 -19.73 1.24 -25.00
CA GLU A 550 -20.17 2.62 -24.74
C GLU A 550 -19.01 3.52 -24.29
N ASP A 551 -18.25 3.09 -23.29
CA ASP A 551 -17.09 3.79 -22.74
C ASP A 551 -16.03 2.80 -22.22
N ASP A 552 -14.76 3.22 -22.19
CA ASP A 552 -13.68 2.43 -21.58
C ASP A 552 -13.49 2.79 -20.09
N ASP A 553 -14.55 3.28 -19.44
CA ASP A 553 -14.58 3.66 -18.03
C ASP A 553 -14.82 2.47 -17.10
N LEU A 554 -15.44 1.40 -17.62
CA LEU A 554 -15.69 0.18 -16.86
C LEU A 554 -14.58 -0.86 -17.03
N PHE A 555 -14.45 -1.72 -16.02
CA PHE A 555 -13.60 -2.91 -16.10
C PHE A 555 -14.35 -4.19 -15.70
N VAL A 556 -13.80 -5.32 -16.11
CA VAL A 556 -14.17 -6.69 -15.69
C VAL A 556 -12.89 -7.43 -15.31
N ALA A 557 -12.86 -8.01 -14.11
CA ALA A 557 -11.81 -8.90 -13.64
C ALA A 557 -12.42 -10.28 -13.39
N GLU A 558 -11.95 -11.31 -14.11
CA GLU A 558 -12.41 -12.69 -13.95
C GLU A 558 -11.44 -13.50 -13.07
N PHE A 559 -11.98 -14.18 -12.07
CA PHE A 559 -11.27 -15.16 -11.26
C PHE A 559 -11.95 -16.52 -11.46
N SER A 560 -11.21 -17.46 -12.04
CA SER A 560 -11.73 -18.79 -12.43
C SER A 560 -10.66 -19.86 -12.20
N ARG A 561 -11.07 -21.12 -12.07
CA ARG A 561 -10.11 -22.25 -12.12
C ARG A 561 -9.63 -22.55 -13.54
N GLU A 562 -10.44 -22.20 -14.53
CA GLU A 562 -10.14 -22.37 -15.94
C GLU A 562 -10.48 -21.06 -16.66
N CYS A 563 -9.47 -20.35 -17.15
CA CYS A 563 -9.69 -19.13 -17.90
C CYS A 563 -10.20 -19.45 -19.31
N THR A 564 -11.41 -19.00 -19.62
CA THR A 564 -12.07 -19.29 -20.91
C THR A 564 -11.85 -18.20 -21.97
N GLY A 565 -10.98 -17.23 -21.69
CA GLY A 565 -10.74 -16.03 -22.51
C GLY A 565 -9.28 -15.59 -22.56
N ASP A 566 -9.07 -14.29 -22.79
CA ASP A 566 -7.73 -13.69 -22.77
C ASP A 566 -7.18 -13.66 -21.34
N GLU A 567 -6.05 -14.34 -21.13
CA GLU A 567 -5.34 -14.45 -19.84
C GLU A 567 -4.97 -13.08 -19.24
N LYS A 568 -5.05 -11.99 -20.02
CA LYS A 568 -4.92 -10.63 -19.50
C LYS A 568 -6.03 -10.25 -18.52
N PHE A 569 -7.26 -10.74 -18.75
CA PHE A 569 -8.48 -10.33 -18.03
C PHE A 569 -9.06 -11.42 -17.13
N CYS A 570 -8.45 -12.60 -17.16
CA CYS A 570 -8.77 -13.73 -16.30
C CYS A 570 -7.54 -14.20 -15.55
N LYS A 571 -7.67 -14.38 -14.23
CA LYS A 571 -6.66 -15.00 -13.39
C LYS A 571 -7.11 -16.37 -12.97
N GLU A 572 -6.28 -17.36 -13.27
CA GLU A 572 -6.47 -18.71 -12.76
C GLU A 572 -6.22 -18.71 -11.25
N ILE A 573 -7.19 -19.21 -10.50
CA ILE A 573 -7.14 -19.28 -9.04
C ILE A 573 -7.17 -20.74 -8.61
N ASN A 574 -6.28 -21.12 -7.69
CA ASN A 574 -6.22 -22.45 -7.11
C ASN A 574 -6.94 -22.47 -5.75
N VAL A 575 -8.24 -22.20 -5.77
CA VAL A 575 -9.10 -22.16 -4.58
C VAL A 575 -9.91 -23.46 -4.54
N ALA A 576 -9.75 -24.27 -3.50
CA ALA A 576 -10.45 -25.54 -3.35
C ALA A 576 -11.95 -25.33 -3.11
N SER A 577 -12.76 -26.38 -3.32
CA SER A 577 -14.19 -26.27 -3.05
C SER A 577 -14.39 -26.21 -1.53
N GLY A 578 -15.15 -25.23 -1.05
CA GLY A 578 -15.33 -24.97 0.39
C GLY A 578 -14.39 -23.90 0.96
N ASP A 579 -13.39 -23.45 0.20
CA ASP A 579 -12.50 -22.38 0.63
C ASP A 579 -13.21 -21.01 0.60
N THR A 580 -12.76 -20.11 1.48
CA THR A 580 -13.25 -18.74 1.52
C THR A 580 -12.80 -17.97 0.29
N LEU A 581 -13.76 -17.37 -0.40
CA LEU A 581 -13.52 -16.38 -1.42
C LEU A 581 -13.66 -14.99 -0.78
N ILE A 582 -12.58 -14.22 -0.77
CA ILE A 582 -12.63 -12.78 -0.56
C ILE A 582 -12.01 -12.10 -1.76
N VAL A 583 -12.61 -11.01 -2.20
CA VAL A 583 -12.02 -10.15 -3.22
C VAL A 583 -11.86 -8.77 -2.62
N MET A 584 -10.72 -8.15 -2.88
CA MET A 584 -10.38 -6.82 -2.42
C MET A 584 -10.13 -5.91 -3.60
N SER A 585 -10.56 -4.67 -3.47
CA SER A 585 -10.14 -3.57 -4.30
C SER A 585 -9.42 -2.56 -3.43
N ARG A 586 -8.27 -2.09 -3.92
CA ARG A 586 -7.51 -1.03 -3.29
C ARG A 586 -7.29 0.09 -4.29
N GLN A 587 -7.59 1.30 -3.85
CA GLN A 587 -7.47 2.50 -4.64
C GLN A 587 -6.69 3.54 -3.84
N TYR A 588 -5.63 4.10 -4.41
CA TYR A 588 -4.98 5.28 -3.84
C TYR A 588 -5.66 6.48 -4.45
N LEU A 589 -6.62 7.05 -3.73
CA LEU A 589 -7.36 8.22 -4.17
C LEU A 589 -6.35 9.33 -4.50
N ASP A 590 -6.55 9.93 -5.67
CA ASP A 590 -5.52 10.75 -6.28
C ASP A 590 -5.30 12.04 -5.48
N THR A 591 -4.09 12.19 -4.93
CA THR A 591 -3.63 13.43 -4.30
C THR A 591 -3.43 14.58 -5.29
N ARG A 592 -3.59 14.35 -6.62
CA ARG A 592 -3.55 15.37 -7.70
C ARG A 592 -4.29 16.65 -7.34
N THR A 593 -5.31 16.57 -6.48
CA THR A 593 -6.09 17.76 -6.13
C THR A 593 -6.60 17.85 -4.70
N LEU A 594 -6.48 16.84 -3.81
CA LEU A 594 -7.30 16.79 -2.57
C LEU A 594 -8.82 16.97 -2.82
N THR A 595 -9.24 16.92 -4.10
CA THR A 595 -10.61 16.85 -4.61
C THR A 595 -10.70 15.61 -5.48
N GLY A 596 -10.11 14.50 -5.02
CA GLY A 596 -10.69 13.22 -5.39
C GLY A 596 -12.19 13.25 -5.03
N PRO A 597 -13.05 12.57 -5.79
CA PRO A 597 -14.44 12.40 -5.40
C PRO A 597 -14.53 11.97 -3.94
N ASP A 598 -15.62 12.34 -3.28
CA ASP A 598 -15.93 11.68 -2.01
C ASP A 598 -15.93 10.16 -2.26
N LYS A 599 -15.58 9.37 -1.26
CA LYS A 599 -15.61 7.91 -1.39
C LYS A 599 -17.04 7.45 -1.78
N ASP A 600 -18.04 8.18 -1.30
CA ASP A 600 -19.46 8.04 -1.65
C ASP A 600 -19.78 8.39 -3.12
N ASP A 601 -18.94 9.21 -3.77
CA ASP A 601 -19.08 9.55 -5.20
C ASP A 601 -18.47 8.46 -6.11
N ILE A 602 -17.66 7.55 -5.56
CA ILE A 602 -17.10 6.42 -6.30
C ILE A 602 -18.08 5.27 -6.22
N ALA A 603 -18.74 4.94 -7.34
CA ALA A 603 -19.63 3.79 -7.41
C ALA A 603 -18.97 2.51 -6.86
N PRO A 604 -19.63 1.77 -5.96
CA PRO A 604 -19.08 0.52 -5.43
C PRO A 604 -18.89 -0.48 -6.56
N HIS A 605 -17.76 -1.19 -6.51
CA HIS A 605 -17.54 -2.32 -7.41
C HIS A 605 -18.52 -3.43 -7.06
N ARG A 606 -18.83 -4.30 -8.02
CA ARG A 606 -19.74 -5.43 -7.82
C ARG A 606 -19.03 -6.75 -8.03
N VAL A 607 -19.33 -7.68 -7.14
CA VAL A 607 -18.96 -9.09 -7.28
C VAL A 607 -20.13 -9.82 -7.88
N LEU A 608 -19.87 -10.60 -8.95
CA LEU A 608 -20.82 -11.50 -9.57
C LEU A 608 -20.26 -12.91 -9.47
N ILE A 609 -21.07 -13.84 -8.96
CA ILE A 609 -20.71 -15.25 -8.87
C ILE A 609 -21.65 -16.03 -9.78
N PHE A 610 -21.06 -16.92 -10.58
CA PHE A 610 -21.77 -17.78 -11.50
C PHE A 610 -21.47 -19.23 -11.18
N ASP A 611 -22.53 -20.03 -11.09
CA ASP A 611 -22.46 -21.47 -10.90
C ASP A 611 -23.17 -22.20 -12.05
N LYS A 612 -22.77 -23.44 -12.32
CA LYS A 612 -23.55 -24.31 -13.20
C LYS A 612 -24.73 -24.87 -12.42
N LYS A 613 -25.93 -24.85 -13.02
CA LYS A 613 -27.10 -25.54 -12.44
C LYS A 613 -26.75 -27.02 -12.26
N GLN A 614 -26.87 -27.51 -11.03
CA GLN A 614 -26.67 -28.92 -10.68
C GLN A 614 -27.73 -29.82 -11.29
#